data_AF-A0AAE7A111-F1
#
_entry.id   AF-A0AAE7A111-F1
#
_cell.length_a   1.000
_cell.length_b   1.000
_cell.length_c   1.000
_cell.angle_alpha   90.00
_cell.angle_beta   90.00
_cell.angle_gamma   90.00
#
_symmetry.space_group_name_H-M   'P 1'
#
loop_
_entity.id
_entity.type
_entity.pdbx_description
1 polymer ?
#
loop_
_entity_poly.entity_id
_entity_poly.type
_entity_poly.pdbx_seq_one_letter_code
_entity_poly.pdbx_strand_id
1 'polypeptide(L)' 'MSAAEVLAITGYKRVPTLYDLIQHGFPAPVCVGPRRANGSAGKAMWVRSEVMAFLEAKIAEPRPLARKRSVIEQPA' A
#
# COMPACT_ATOMS: atom_id res chain seq x y z
N MET A 1 -1.92 0.28 -13.93
CA MET A 1 -0.93 1.19 -13.32
C MET A 1 0.37 0.44 -13.06
N SER A 2 1.49 1.04 -13.42
CA SER A 2 2.82 0.55 -13.09
C SER A 2 3.14 0.70 -11.60
N ALA A 3 4.14 -0.01 -11.11
CA ALA A 3 4.60 0.13 -9.72
C ALA A 3 5.00 1.57 -9.38
N ALA A 4 5.63 2.30 -10.30
CA ALA A 4 6.05 3.69 -10.09
C ALA A 4 4.85 4.62 -9.88
N GLU A 5 3.78 4.45 -10.67
CA GLU A 5 2.54 5.22 -10.49
C GLU A 5 1.86 4.91 -9.17
N VAL A 6 1.82 3.64 -8.78
CA VAL A 6 1.25 3.22 -7.48
C VAL A 6 2.02 3.89 -6.34
N LEU A 7 3.36 3.82 -6.35
CA LEU A 7 4.20 4.45 -5.32
C LEU A 7 3.98 5.97 -5.24
N ALA A 8 3.86 6.63 -6.38
CA ALA A 8 3.61 8.08 -6.43
C ALA A 8 2.25 8.45 -5.82
N ILE A 9 1.21 7.63 -6.05
CA ILE A 9 -0.15 7.88 -5.55
C ILE A 9 -0.28 7.52 -4.07
N THR A 10 0.24 6.37 -3.65
CA THR A 10 0.12 5.91 -2.25
C THR A 10 1.12 6.58 -1.32
N GLY A 11 2.17 7.21 -1.85
CA GLY A 11 3.25 7.82 -1.07
C GLY A 11 4.27 6.83 -0.50
N TYR A 12 4.16 5.54 -0.81
CA TYR A 12 5.15 4.54 -0.41
C TYR A 12 6.43 4.69 -1.24
N LYS A 13 7.59 4.39 -0.64
CA LYS A 13 8.90 4.62 -1.28
C LYS A 13 9.48 3.40 -2.00
N ARG A 14 9.01 2.19 -1.67
CA ARG A 14 9.65 0.94 -2.11
C ARG A 14 8.60 -0.01 -2.66
N VAL A 15 8.90 -0.60 -3.81
CA VAL A 15 8.03 -1.60 -4.46
C VAL A 15 7.79 -2.83 -3.56
N PRO A 16 8.79 -3.41 -2.86
CA PRO A 16 8.54 -4.51 -1.92
C PRO A 16 7.44 -4.23 -0.90
N THR A 17 7.35 -2.99 -0.40
CA THR A 17 6.31 -2.58 0.55
C THR A 17 4.90 -2.76 -0.02
N LEU A 18 4.71 -2.55 -1.33
CA LEU A 18 3.41 -2.79 -1.97
C LEU A 18 3.02 -4.27 -1.94
N TYR A 19 3.99 -5.18 -2.04
CA TYR A 19 3.75 -6.62 -1.95
C TYR A 19 3.48 -7.05 -0.50
N ASP A 20 4.22 -6.51 0.46
CA ASP A 20 3.99 -6.79 1.89
C ASP A 20 2.57 -6.36 2.31
N LEU A 21 2.10 -5.23 1.77
CA LEU A 21 0.76 -4.71 2.04
C LEU A 21 -0.39 -5.57 1.49
N ILE A 22 -0.12 -6.53 0.59
CA ILE A 22 -1.16 -7.44 0.09
C ILE A 22 -1.77 -8.24 1.25
N GLN A 23 -0.95 -8.61 2.24
CA GLN A 23 -1.43 -9.29 3.46
C GLN A 23 -2.33 -8.40 4.31
N HIS A 24 -2.26 -7.09 4.12
CA HIS A 24 -3.07 -6.08 4.81
C HIS A 24 -4.24 -5.57 3.95
N GLY A 25 -4.58 -6.29 2.87
CA GLY A 25 -5.72 -5.98 2.00
C GLY A 25 -5.42 -5.04 0.84
N PHE A 26 -4.15 -4.75 0.56
CA PHE A 26 -3.78 -4.02 -0.66
C PHE A 26 -4.00 -4.92 -1.90
N PRO A 27 -4.50 -4.36 -3.03
CA PRO A 27 -4.77 -5.15 -4.22
C PRO A 27 -3.50 -5.82 -4.78
N ALA A 28 -3.64 -7.09 -5.17
CA ALA A 28 -2.58 -7.84 -5.80
C ALA A 28 -2.37 -7.38 -7.26
N PRO A 29 -1.13 -7.33 -7.76
CA PRO A 29 -0.89 -6.98 -9.15
C PRO A 29 -1.36 -8.07 -10.12
N VAL A 30 -1.83 -7.64 -11.28
CA VAL A 30 -2.09 -8.49 -12.44
C VAL A 30 -0.85 -8.55 -13.35
N CYS A 31 -0.60 -9.73 -13.90
CA CYS A 31 0.46 -9.92 -14.90
C CYS A 31 -0.08 -9.53 -16.28
N VAL A 32 0.54 -8.52 -16.90
CA VAL A 32 0.19 -8.08 -18.26
C VAL A 32 1.29 -8.50 -19.23
N GLY A 33 0.85 -9.11 -20.33
CA GLY A 33 1.71 -9.58 -21.42
C GLY A 33 2.13 -11.05 -21.27
N PRO A 34 2.81 -11.59 -22.28
CA PRO A 34 3.26 -12.97 -22.28
C PRO A 34 4.29 -13.20 -21.17
N ARG A 35 4.36 -14.45 -20.71
CA ARG A 35 5.42 -14.91 -19.81
C ARG A 35 6.77 -14.75 -20.51
N ARG A 36 7.81 -14.36 -19.76
CA ARG A 36 9.16 -14.21 -20.34
C ARG A 36 9.72 -15.57 -20.73
N ALA A 37 10.72 -15.58 -21.63
CA ALA A 37 11.36 -16.81 -22.11
C ALA A 37 11.94 -17.70 -20.99
N ASN A 38 12.28 -17.12 -19.83
CA ASN A 38 12.75 -17.84 -18.65
C ASN A 38 11.62 -18.30 -17.70
N GLY A 39 10.37 -18.27 -18.13
CA GLY A 39 9.22 -18.68 -17.33
C GLY A 39 8.76 -17.66 -16.26
N SER A 40 9.49 -16.55 -16.08
CA SER A 40 9.09 -15.51 -15.12
C SER A 40 7.87 -14.73 -15.61
N ALA A 41 7.08 -14.23 -14.65
CA ALA A 41 5.90 -13.42 -14.94
C ALA A 41 6.25 -12.19 -15.81
N GLY A 42 5.27 -11.76 -16.60
CA GLY A 42 5.32 -10.54 -17.39
C GLY A 42 5.38 -9.27 -16.53
N LYS A 43 4.87 -8.15 -17.05
CA LYS A 43 4.89 -6.88 -16.30
C LYS A 43 3.78 -6.89 -15.24
N ALA A 44 4.14 -6.71 -13.97
CA ALA A 44 3.18 -6.53 -12.89
C ALA A 44 2.53 -5.15 -12.98
N MET A 45 1.21 -5.11 -12.99
CA MET A 45 0.40 -3.89 -13.08
C MET A 45 -0.73 -3.96 -12.05
N TRP A 46 -1.16 -2.81 -11.53
CA TRP A 46 -2.30 -2.71 -10.63
C TRP A 46 -3.52 -2.12 -11.34
N VAL A 47 -4.71 -2.60 -10.96
CA VAL A 47 -5.97 -2.02 -11.41
C VAL A 47 -6.19 -0.69 -10.69
N ARG A 48 -6.44 0.38 -11.45
CA ARG A 48 -6.55 1.74 -10.88
C ARG A 48 -7.71 1.86 -9.90
N SER A 49 -8.88 1.33 -10.24
CA SER A 49 -10.07 1.40 -9.38
C SER A 49 -9.85 0.73 -8.03
N GLU A 50 -9.16 -0.42 -8.00
CA GLU A 50 -8.88 -1.15 -6.76
C GLU A 50 -7.91 -0.39 -5.85
N VAL A 51 -6.85 0.19 -6.42
CA VAL A 51 -5.88 1.00 -5.65
C VAL A 51 -6.55 2.23 -5.05
N MET A 52 -7.41 2.91 -5.82
CA MET A 52 -8.14 4.08 -5.32
C MET A 52 -9.14 3.70 -4.23
N ALA A 53 -9.90 2.61 -4.41
CA ALA A 53 -10.84 2.11 -3.41
C ALA A 53 -10.13 1.73 -2.09
N PHE A 54 -8.94 1.12 -2.17
CA PHE A 54 -8.11 0.85 -0.99
C PHE A 54 -7.73 2.14 -0.26
N LEU A 55 -7.31 3.18 -1.00
CA LEU A 55 -6.92 4.46 -0.40
C LEU A 55 -8.11 5.17 0.24
N GLU A 56 -9.27 5.18 -0.42
CA GLU A 56 -10.51 5.72 0.13
C GLU A 56 -10.89 5.02 1.44
N ALA A 57 -10.82 3.69 1.47
CA ALA A 57 -11.05 2.91 2.68
C ALA A 57 -10.06 3.28 3.80
N LYS A 58 -8.76 3.38 3.48
CA LYS A 58 -7.72 3.77 4.43
C LYS A 58 -7.86 5.19 4.96
N ILE A 59 -8.37 6.11 4.15
CA ILE A 59 -8.65 7.49 4.56
C ILE A 59 -9.87 7.55 5.48
N ALA A 60 -10.88 6.71 5.21
CA ALA A 60 -12.10 6.61 6.01
C ALA A 60 -11.90 5.89 7.35
N GLU A 61 -10.84 5.08 7.50
CA GLU A 61 -10.53 4.40 8.76
C GLU A 61 -10.40 5.41 9.92
N PRO A 62 -11.11 5.18 11.04
CA PRO A 62 -11.05 6.06 12.19
C PRO A 62 -9.62 6.09 12.73
N ARG A 63 -8.96 7.23 12.58
CA ARG A 63 -7.60 7.43 13.11
C ARG A 63 -7.69 7.43 14.64
N PRO A 64 -7.02 6.50 15.35
CA PRO A 64 -6.88 6.64 16.78
C PRO A 64 -6.11 7.94 17.04
N LEU A 65 -6.80 8.97 17.52
CA LEU A 65 -6.17 10.19 18.00
C LEU A 65 -5.15 9.76 19.05
N ALA A 66 -3.88 10.06 18.80
CA ALA A 66 -2.76 9.66 19.65
C ALA A 66 -3.14 9.88 21.12
N ARG A 67 -3.14 8.79 21.90
CA ARG A 67 -3.40 8.82 23.35
C ARG A 67 -2.42 9.83 23.94
N LYS A 68 -2.91 10.99 24.42
CA LYS A 68 -2.09 11.99 25.11
C LYS A 68 -1.28 11.24 26.17
N ARG A 69 0.05 11.25 26.04
CA ARG A 69 0.95 10.85 27.13
C ARG A 69 0.56 11.71 28.33
N SER A 70 -0.02 11.09 29.36
CA SER A 70 -0.19 11.75 30.65
C SER A 70 1.19 12.14 31.14
N VAL A 71 1.43 13.45 31.26
CA VAL A 71 2.56 14.00 32.00
C VAL A 71 2.47 13.42 33.40
N ILE A 72 3.46 12.62 33.78
CA ILE A 72 3.63 12.19 35.17
C ILE A 72 4.14 13.42 35.89
N GLU A 73 3.27 14.10 36.65
CA GLU A 73 3.71 15.05 37.67
C GLU A 73 4.58 14.28 38.68
N GLN A 74 5.85 14.66 38.75
CA GLN A 74 6.77 14.17 39.77
C GLN A 74 6.55 15.04 41.03
N PRO A 75 6.15 14.48 42.18
CA PRO A 75 5.94 15.28 43.38
C PRO A 75 7.28 15.68 44.02
N ALA A 76 7.31 16.96 44.45
CA ALA A 76 8.13 17.69 45.43
C ALA A 76 9.56 17.22 45.74
#